data_AF-A0A0F9WAB7-F1
#
_entry.id   AF-A0A0F9WAB7-F1
#
_cell.length_a   1.000
_cell.length_b   1.000
_cell.length_c   1.000
_cell.angle_alpha   90.00
_cell.angle_beta   90.00
_cell.angle_gamma   90.00
#
_symmetry.space_group_name_H-M   'P 1'
#
loop_
_entity.id
_entity.type
_entity.pdbx_description
1 polymer ?
#
loop_
_entity_poly.entity_id
_entity_poly.type
_entity_poly.pdbx_seq_one_letter_code
_entity_poly.pdbx_strand_id
1 'polypeptide(L)'
;MKHINTKLLAKINKFRILYIETNNKLCNSIEAVYKCFICCNKIIKPNISIQIKNVIQSELKKMQENTVDSISLAFESYFELLHRHLVKSNSNAPKRFSKNITDILEQSFKNSQYPSDFEKVQLADICNLSIKQVSNWFTNKRNRFKSYSKGFFYV
;
A
#
# COMPACT_ATOMS: atom_id res chain seq x y z
N MET A 1 11.52 -9.98 5.96
CA MET A 1 10.93 -8.98 5.03
C MET A 1 11.96 -8.30 4.08
N LYS A 2 13.18 -8.83 3.87
CA LYS A 2 14.24 -8.14 3.11
C LYS A 2 14.63 -8.74 1.73
N HIS A 3 14.20 -9.96 1.39
CA HIS A 3 14.69 -10.65 0.17
C HIS A 3 13.78 -10.64 -1.07
N ILE A 4 12.51 -10.25 -0.95
CA ILE A 4 11.57 -10.19 -2.10
C ILE A 4 11.77 -8.90 -2.93
N ASN A 5 12.54 -7.94 -2.42
CA ASN A 5 12.66 -6.61 -3.01
C ASN A 5 13.69 -6.52 -4.15
N THR A 6 14.71 -7.39 -4.18
CA THR A 6 15.83 -7.25 -5.13
C THR A 6 15.45 -7.57 -6.57
N LYS A 7 14.65 -8.61 -6.81
CA LYS A 7 14.21 -8.99 -8.17
C LYS A 7 13.21 -8.01 -8.76
N LEU A 8 12.32 -7.46 -7.92
CA LEU A 8 11.37 -6.42 -8.32
C LEU A 8 12.12 -5.11 -8.64
N LEU A 9 13.03 -4.69 -7.77
CA LEU A 9 13.87 -3.51 -7.97
C LEU A 9 14.71 -3.62 -9.25
N ALA A 10 15.27 -4.81 -9.53
CA ALA A 10 15.99 -5.06 -10.77
C ALA A 10 15.10 -4.89 -12.02
N LYS A 11 13.87 -5.39 -11.99
CA LYS A 11 12.90 -5.20 -13.09
C LYS A 11 12.53 -3.72 -13.27
N ILE A 12 12.25 -3.00 -12.18
CA ILE A 12 11.93 -1.56 -12.21
C ILE A 12 13.09 -0.78 -12.81
N ASN A 13 14.33 -1.07 -12.39
CA ASN A 13 15.52 -0.43 -12.95
C ASN A 13 15.69 -0.74 -14.43
N LYS A 14 15.38 -1.95 -14.89
CA LYS A 14 15.42 -2.29 -16.32
C LYS A 14 14.44 -1.44 -17.13
N PHE A 15 13.21 -1.25 -16.64
CA PHE A 15 12.24 -0.35 -17.29
C PHE A 15 12.72 1.11 -17.30
N ARG A 16 13.30 1.59 -16.19
CA ARG A 16 13.86 2.94 -16.10
C ARG A 16 14.97 3.18 -17.13
N ILE A 17 15.90 2.24 -17.26
CA ILE A 17 17.00 2.32 -18.23
C ILE A 17 16.43 2.33 -19.66
N LEU A 18 15.52 1.41 -19.98
CA LEU A 18 14.91 1.33 -21.31
C LEU A 18 14.17 2.61 -21.70
N TYR A 19 13.43 3.21 -20.75
CA TYR A 19 12.76 4.49 -20.96
C TYR A 19 13.76 5.61 -21.27
N ILE A 20 14.82 5.75 -20.46
CA ILE A 20 15.86 6.77 -20.64
C ILE A 20 16.53 6.60 -22.01
N GLU A 21 16.93 5.38 -22.37
CA GLU A 21 17.57 5.09 -23.65
C GLU A 21 16.66 5.44 -24.84
N THR A 22 15.38 5.09 -24.76
CA THR A 22 14.40 5.37 -25.82
C THR A 22 14.17 6.86 -25.96
N ASN A 23 14.02 7.58 -24.84
CA ASN A 23 13.82 9.02 -24.85
C ASN A 23 15.05 9.77 -25.41
N ASN A 24 16.26 9.34 -25.03
CA ASN A 24 17.49 9.91 -25.57
C ASN A 24 17.63 9.66 -27.09
N LYS A 25 17.25 8.48 -27.57
CA LYS A 25 17.20 8.20 -29.02
C LYS A 25 16.24 9.13 -29.74
N LEU A 26 15.05 9.35 -29.18
CA LEU A 26 14.07 10.28 -29.75
C LEU A 26 14.62 11.71 -29.81
N CYS A 27 15.21 12.20 -28.72
CA CYS A 27 15.84 13.52 -28.68
C CYS A 27 16.92 13.65 -29.76
N ASN A 28 17.80 12.65 -29.89
CA ASN A 28 18.84 12.64 -30.92
C ASN A 28 18.27 12.65 -32.35
N SER A 29 17.18 11.91 -32.59
CA SER A 29 16.50 11.91 -33.89
C SER A 29 15.88 13.28 -34.21
N ILE A 30 15.21 13.92 -33.24
CA ILE A 30 14.65 15.27 -33.41
C ILE A 30 15.77 16.27 -33.70
N GLU A 31 16.86 16.20 -32.94
CA GLU A 31 18.00 17.08 -33.13
C GLU A 31 18.69 16.89 -34.49
N ALA A 32 18.79 15.65 -34.98
CA ALA A 32 19.30 15.37 -36.32
C ALA A 32 18.40 15.99 -37.41
N VAL A 33 17.07 15.85 -37.28
CA VAL A 33 16.09 16.48 -38.19
C VAL A 33 16.21 18.00 -38.14
N TYR A 34 16.31 18.58 -36.93
CA TYR A 34 16.50 20.02 -36.74
C TYR A 34 17.79 20.52 -37.41
N LYS A 35 18.93 19.85 -37.18
CA LYS A 35 20.21 20.19 -37.81
C LYS A 35 20.13 20.10 -39.33
N CYS A 36 19.53 19.04 -39.86
CA CYS A 36 19.31 18.88 -41.31
C CYS A 36 18.48 20.04 -41.88
N PHE A 37 17.37 20.37 -41.22
CA PHE A 37 16.49 21.48 -41.62
C PHE A 37 17.24 22.82 -41.68
N ILE A 38 18.06 23.14 -40.67
CA ILE A 38 18.88 24.36 -40.62
C ILE A 38 19.94 24.37 -41.73
N CYS A 39 20.62 23.24 -41.97
CA CYS A 39 21.66 23.14 -43.01
C CYS A 39 21.09 23.31 -44.43
N CYS A 40 19.89 22.78 -44.69
CA CYS A 40 19.23 22.84 -45.99
C CYS A 40 18.47 24.16 -46.22
N ASN A 41 17.94 24.80 -45.17
CA ASN A 41 17.14 26.03 -45.26
C ASN A 41 17.88 27.25 -44.69
N LYS A 42 19.11 27.52 -45.16
CA LYS A 42 19.97 28.63 -44.68
C LYS A 42 19.33 30.03 -44.73
N ILE A 43 18.19 30.20 -45.42
CA ILE A 43 17.59 31.50 -45.76
C ILE A 43 16.36 31.84 -44.89
N ILE A 44 15.76 30.87 -44.19
CA ILE A 44 14.59 31.15 -43.33
C ILE A 44 15.08 31.52 -41.92
N LYS A 45 15.40 32.80 -41.72
CA LYS A 45 15.44 33.40 -40.37
C LYS A 45 14.07 34.01 -40.11
N PRO A 46 13.12 33.30 -39.47
CA PRO A 46 11.88 33.94 -39.08
C PRO A 46 12.22 35.09 -38.12
N ASN A 47 11.81 36.30 -38.46
CA ASN A 47 11.93 37.45 -37.56
C ASN A 47 10.86 37.31 -36.48
N ILE A 48 11.18 36.54 -35.44
CA ILE A 48 10.28 36.30 -34.32
C ILE A 48 10.40 37.48 -33.36
N SER A 49 9.31 38.18 -33.12
CA SER A 49 9.29 39.26 -32.14
C SER A 49 9.60 38.73 -30.73
N ILE A 50 10.19 39.58 -29.90
CA ILE A 50 10.49 39.26 -28.49
C ILE A 50 9.23 38.81 -27.75
N GLN A 51 8.08 39.42 -28.05
CA GLN A 51 6.79 39.05 -27.46
C GLN A 51 6.42 37.59 -27.79
N ILE A 52 6.53 37.18 -29.06
CA ILE A 52 6.22 35.80 -29.47
C ILE A 52 7.21 34.82 -28.83
N LYS A 53 8.50 35.17 -28.78
CA LYS A 53 9.50 34.34 -28.11
C LYS A 53 9.17 34.13 -26.63
N ASN A 54 8.77 35.19 -25.93
CA ASN A 54 8.37 35.12 -24.52
C ASN A 54 7.11 34.27 -24.33
N VAL A 55 6.13 34.38 -25.23
CA VAL A 55 4.91 33.53 -25.19
C VAL A 55 5.25 32.06 -25.38
N ILE A 56 6.07 31.72 -26.39
CA ILE A 56 6.50 30.33 -26.63
C ILE A 56 7.27 29.79 -25.41
N GLN A 57 8.18 30.59 -24.83
CA GLN A 57 8.93 30.19 -23.63
C GLN A 57 8.02 29.99 -22.42
N SER A 58 7.04 30.88 -22.21
CA SER A 58 6.06 30.76 -21.14
C SER A 58 5.20 29.50 -21.29
N GLU A 59 4.72 29.21 -22.50
CA GLU A 59 3.93 28.00 -22.76
C GLU A 59 4.76 26.73 -22.60
N LEU A 60 6.01 26.71 -23.07
CA LEU A 60 6.91 25.56 -22.84
C LEU A 60 7.13 25.31 -21.34
N LYS A 61 7.35 26.36 -20.56
CA LYS A 61 7.52 26.25 -19.10
C LYS A 61 6.26 25.69 -18.45
N LYS A 62 5.08 26.20 -18.83
CA LYS A 62 3.78 25.73 -18.34
C LYS A 62 3.53 24.26 -18.69
N MET A 63 3.90 23.83 -19.91
CA MET A 63 3.79 22.43 -20.31
C MET A 63 4.68 21.52 -19.46
N GLN A 64 5.90 21.96 -19.13
CA GLN A 64 6.81 21.22 -18.26
C GLN A 64 6.26 21.11 -16.83
N GLU A 65 5.80 22.23 -16.26
CA GLU A 65 5.19 22.28 -14.92
C GLU A 65 3.96 21.36 -14.84
N ASN A 66 3.02 21.48 -15.78
CA ASN A 66 1.84 20.62 -15.85
C ASN A 66 2.18 19.13 -15.94
N THR A 67 3.25 18.77 -16.66
CA THR A 67 3.69 17.37 -16.78
C THR A 67 4.21 16.86 -15.44
N VAL A 68 5.04 17.65 -14.74
CA VAL A 68 5.55 17.32 -13.41
C VAL A 68 4.40 17.16 -12.41
N ASP A 69 3.44 18.09 -12.42
CA ASP A 69 2.26 18.03 -11.56
C ASP A 69 1.42 16.78 -11.84
N SER A 70 1.20 16.44 -13.10
CA SER A 70 0.47 15.23 -13.50
C SER A 70 1.13 13.95 -12.99
N ILE A 71 2.47 13.88 -13.08
CA ILE A 71 3.24 12.77 -12.53
C ILE A 71 3.08 12.72 -11.00
N SER A 72 3.20 13.86 -10.34
CA SER A 72 3.08 13.97 -8.87
C SER A 72 1.70 13.50 -8.39
N LEU A 73 0.63 13.97 -9.04
CA LEU A 73 -0.75 13.55 -8.75
C LEU A 73 -0.97 12.05 -8.92
N ALA A 74 -0.36 11.43 -9.94
CA ALA A 74 -0.43 9.99 -10.14
C ALA A 74 0.24 9.22 -8.99
N PHE A 75 1.39 9.71 -8.51
CA PHE A 75 2.07 9.12 -7.36
C PHE A 75 1.27 9.28 -6.07
N GLU A 76 0.75 10.46 -5.77
CA GLU A 76 -0.11 10.72 -4.61
C GLU A 76 -1.32 9.77 -4.60
N SER A 77 -2.03 9.66 -5.72
CA SER A 77 -3.16 8.74 -5.85
C SER A 77 -2.77 7.28 -5.61
N TYR A 78 -1.59 6.87 -6.07
CA TYR A 78 -1.09 5.51 -5.85
C TYR A 78 -0.71 5.26 -4.39
N PHE A 79 -0.05 6.22 -3.73
CA PHE A 79 0.31 6.11 -2.32
C PHE A 79 -0.92 6.04 -1.42
N GLU A 80 -1.94 6.84 -1.68
CA GLU A 80 -3.23 6.76 -0.98
C GLU A 80 -3.87 5.38 -1.10
N LEU A 81 -3.86 4.80 -2.30
CA LEU A 81 -4.37 3.45 -2.54
C LEU A 81 -3.56 2.39 -1.78
N LEU A 82 -2.24 2.51 -1.78
CA LEU A 82 -1.35 1.61 -1.04
C LEU A 82 -1.58 1.71 0.47
N HIS A 83 -1.68 2.93 1.00
CA HIS A 83 -1.89 3.15 2.43
C HIS A 83 -3.19 2.49 2.89
N ARG A 84 -4.27 2.68 2.14
CA ARG A 84 -5.57 2.03 2.39
C ARG A 84 -5.46 0.50 2.41
N HIS A 85 -4.73 -0.09 1.47
CA HIS A 85 -4.53 -1.55 1.43
C HIS A 85 -3.69 -2.07 2.60
N LEU A 86 -2.61 -1.38 2.95
CA LEU A 86 -1.74 -1.77 4.06
C LEU A 86 -2.46 -1.68 5.40
N VAL A 87 -3.22 -0.61 5.65
CA VAL A 87 -4.03 -0.45 6.87
C VAL A 87 -5.11 -1.54 6.96
N LYS A 88 -5.82 -1.82 5.85
CA LYS A 88 -6.82 -2.91 5.79
C LYS A 88 -6.20 -4.30 5.96
N SER A 89 -4.96 -4.51 5.51
CA SER A 89 -4.26 -5.79 5.70
C SER A 89 -3.84 -6.00 7.16
N ASN A 90 -3.39 -4.95 7.86
CA ASN A 90 -3.02 -5.00 9.27
C ASN A 90 -4.23 -5.24 10.20
N SER A 91 -5.45 -4.90 9.78
CA SER A 91 -6.66 -5.24 10.54
C SER A 91 -7.05 -6.73 10.45
N ASN A 92 -6.54 -7.47 9.46
CA ASN A 92 -6.85 -8.89 9.24
C ASN A 92 -5.85 -9.84 9.93
N ALA A 93 -4.77 -9.32 10.53
CA ALA A 93 -3.95 -10.10 11.43
C ALA A 93 -4.80 -10.52 12.65
N PRO A 94 -4.71 -11.78 13.11
CA PRO A 94 -5.48 -12.22 14.27
C PRO A 94 -5.09 -11.38 15.49
N LYS A 95 -5.94 -10.42 15.86
CA LYS A 95 -5.75 -9.61 17.06
C LYS A 95 -5.95 -10.50 18.27
N ARG A 96 -4.92 -10.65 19.09
CA ARG A 96 -5.07 -11.21 20.43
C ARG A 96 -6.05 -10.33 21.19
N PHE A 97 -6.92 -10.95 21.99
CA PHE A 97 -7.77 -10.19 22.89
C PHE A 97 -6.90 -9.41 23.87
N SER A 98 -7.36 -8.21 24.24
CA SER A 98 -6.69 -7.42 25.27
C SER A 98 -6.67 -8.19 26.59
N LYS A 99 -5.76 -7.82 27.49
CA LYS A 99 -5.66 -8.47 28.80
C LYS A 99 -6.98 -8.38 29.58
N ASN A 100 -7.61 -7.21 29.60
CA ASN A 100 -8.90 -6.99 30.26
C ASN A 100 -10.00 -7.93 29.72
N ILE A 101 -10.15 -8.04 28.40
CA ILE A 101 -11.11 -8.97 27.78
C ILE A 101 -10.80 -10.42 28.17
N THR A 102 -9.52 -10.79 28.18
CA THR A 102 -9.10 -12.14 28.57
C THR A 102 -9.43 -12.42 30.03
N ASP A 103 -9.19 -11.48 30.94
CA ASP A 103 -9.44 -11.63 32.38
C ASP A 103 -10.94 -11.80 32.66
N ILE A 104 -11.82 -11.04 31.98
CA ILE A 104 -13.28 -11.18 32.09
C ILE A 104 -13.74 -12.57 31.65
N LEU A 105 -13.27 -13.04 30.48
CA LEU A 105 -13.61 -14.36 29.95
C LEU A 105 -13.06 -15.47 30.85
N GLU A 106 -11.87 -15.32 31.42
CA GLU A 106 -11.29 -16.28 32.37
C GLU A 106 -12.06 -16.35 33.68
N GLN A 107 -12.50 -15.21 34.22
CA GLN A 107 -13.30 -15.18 35.44
C GLN A 107 -14.66 -15.85 35.21
N SER A 108 -15.32 -15.58 34.08
CA SER A 108 -16.55 -16.28 33.70
C SER A 108 -16.32 -17.80 33.54
N PHE A 109 -15.22 -18.21 32.92
CA PHE A 109 -14.89 -19.62 32.73
C PHE A 109 -14.70 -20.40 34.03
N LYS A 110 -14.16 -19.75 35.09
CA LYS A 110 -14.05 -20.36 36.42
C LYS A 110 -15.42 -20.67 37.03
N ASN A 111 -16.42 -19.83 36.75
CA ASN A 111 -17.79 -20.01 37.24
C ASN A 111 -18.54 -21.06 36.41
N SER A 112 -18.42 -21.00 35.07
CA SER A 112 -19.04 -21.97 34.17
C SER A 112 -18.19 -22.19 32.90
N GLN A 113 -17.81 -23.44 32.64
CA GLN A 113 -17.05 -23.81 31.44
C GLN A 113 -17.90 -23.91 30.16
N TYR A 114 -19.22 -23.94 30.32
CA TYR A 114 -20.22 -24.06 29.26
C TYR A 114 -21.29 -22.98 29.46
N PRO A 115 -21.00 -21.73 29.08
CA PRO A 115 -21.96 -20.63 29.23
C PRO A 115 -23.20 -20.90 28.38
N SER A 116 -24.36 -20.55 28.93
CA SER A 116 -25.64 -20.48 28.23
C SER A 116 -25.60 -19.41 27.13
N ASP A 117 -26.58 -19.43 26.22
CA ASP A 117 -26.64 -18.45 25.14
C ASP A 117 -26.83 -17.01 25.67
N PHE A 118 -27.58 -16.86 26.77
CA PHE A 118 -27.73 -15.58 27.44
C PHE A 118 -26.41 -15.06 28.03
N GLU A 119 -25.62 -15.92 28.67
CA GLU A 119 -24.30 -15.54 29.19
C GLU A 119 -23.32 -15.20 28.07
N LYS A 120 -23.37 -15.89 26.93
CA LYS A 120 -22.55 -15.55 25.75
C LYS A 120 -22.89 -14.18 25.19
N VAL A 121 -24.17 -13.81 25.16
CA VAL A 121 -24.62 -12.47 24.72
C VAL A 121 -24.09 -11.41 25.68
N GLN A 122 -24.25 -11.58 27.00
CA GLN A 122 -23.72 -10.62 27.97
C GLN A 122 -22.19 -10.46 27.88
N LEU A 123 -21.45 -11.56 27.74
CA LEU A 123 -19.99 -11.50 27.58
C LEU A 123 -19.58 -10.84 26.27
N ALA A 124 -20.34 -11.09 25.19
CA ALA A 124 -20.13 -10.44 23.89
C ALA A 124 -20.29 -8.93 24.02
N ASP A 125 -21.35 -8.47 24.70
CA ASP A 125 -21.62 -7.05 24.92
C ASP A 125 -20.56 -6.40 25.80
N ILE A 126 -20.21 -7.00 26.95
CA ILE A 126 -19.22 -6.47 27.89
C ILE A 126 -17.82 -6.38 27.25
N CYS A 127 -17.43 -7.40 26.48
CA CYS A 127 -16.11 -7.47 25.86
C CYS A 127 -16.04 -6.82 24.47
N ASN A 128 -17.16 -6.30 23.96
CA ASN A 128 -17.31 -5.83 22.58
C ASN A 128 -16.78 -6.85 21.55
N LEU A 129 -17.21 -8.10 21.70
CA LEU A 129 -16.89 -9.23 20.84
C LEU A 129 -18.15 -9.75 20.16
N SER A 130 -18.01 -10.47 19.06
CA SER A 130 -19.12 -11.27 18.55
C SER A 130 -19.36 -12.52 19.42
N ILE A 131 -20.62 -12.96 19.49
CA ILE A 131 -21.02 -14.22 20.17
C ILE A 131 -20.19 -15.41 19.66
N LYS A 132 -19.85 -15.41 18.36
CA LYS A 132 -19.00 -16.44 17.75
C LYS A 132 -17.57 -16.41 18.31
N GLN A 133 -16.97 -15.23 18.50
CA GLN A 133 -15.65 -15.09 19.12
C GLN A 133 -15.65 -15.59 20.57
N VAL A 134 -16.68 -15.26 21.34
CA VAL A 134 -16.86 -15.78 22.71
C VAL A 134 -16.97 -17.30 22.69
N SER A 135 -17.85 -17.86 21.85
CA SER A 135 -18.04 -19.32 21.72
C SER A 135 -16.75 -20.06 21.34
N ASN A 136 -15.99 -19.50 20.40
CA ASN A 136 -14.69 -20.04 19.98
C ASN A 136 -13.66 -19.96 21.10
N TRP A 137 -13.64 -18.88 21.88
CA TRP A 137 -12.75 -18.74 23.02
C TRP A 137 -13.01 -19.82 24.07
N PHE A 138 -14.27 -20.05 24.46
CA PHE A 138 -14.63 -21.10 25.43
C PHE A 138 -14.27 -22.50 24.92
N THR A 139 -14.51 -22.78 23.65
CA THR A 139 -14.11 -24.06 23.01
C THR A 139 -12.61 -24.27 23.07
N ASN A 140 -11.83 -23.25 22.70
CA ASN A 140 -10.37 -23.29 22.76
C ASN A 140 -9.85 -23.42 24.20
N LYS A 141 -10.45 -22.70 25.16
CA LYS A 141 -10.06 -22.75 26.58
C LYS A 141 -10.30 -24.15 27.15
N ARG A 142 -11.44 -24.79 26.85
CA ARG A 142 -11.73 -26.19 27.25
C ARG A 142 -10.71 -27.17 26.66
N ASN A 143 -10.36 -27.03 25.38
CA ASN A 143 -9.37 -27.91 24.74
C ASN A 143 -8.00 -27.78 25.41
N ARG A 144 -7.54 -26.55 25.70
CA ARG A 144 -6.29 -26.32 26.44
C ARG A 144 -6.36 -26.92 27.85
N PHE A 145 -7.47 -26.69 28.57
CA PHE A 145 -7.66 -27.21 29.93
C PHE A 145 -7.58 -28.75 29.97
N LYS A 146 -8.23 -29.43 29.00
CA LYS A 146 -8.15 -30.90 28.84
C LYS A 146 -6.73 -31.39 28.56
N SER A 147 -5.98 -30.68 27.73
CA SER A 147 -4.58 -31.00 27.43
C SER A 147 -3.67 -30.86 28.65
N TYR A 148 -3.89 -29.87 29.50
CA TYR A 148 -3.17 -29.76 30.78
C TYR A 148 -3.49 -30.94 31.69
N SER A 149 -4.76 -31.32 31.84
CA SER A 149 -5.14 -32.44 32.72
C SER A 149 -4.58 -33.80 32.26
N LYS A 150 -4.38 -34.04 30.97
CA LYS A 150 -3.79 -35.31 30.48
C LYS A 150 -2.28 -35.43 30.72
N GLY A 151 -1.57 -34.32 30.87
CA GLY A 151 -0.12 -34.31 31.13
C GLY A 151 0.27 -34.69 32.56
N PHE A 152 -0.66 -34.60 33.52
CA PHE A 152 -0.40 -34.91 34.94
C PHE A 152 -0.69 -36.36 35.34
N PHE A 153 -1.24 -37.19 34.46
CA PHE A 153 -1.50 -38.63 34.72
C PHE A 153 -0.39 -39.56 34.18
N TYR A 154 0.71 -39.01 33.67
CA TYR A 154 1.88 -39.76 33.18
C TYR A 154 3.17 -39.25 33.83
N VAL A 155 3.21 -39.18 35.16
CA VAL A 155 4.44 -39.10 35.96
C VAL A 155 4.35 -40.09 37.10
#